data_AF-A0A6P0DTU1-F1
#
_entry.id   AF-A0A6P0DTU1-F1
#
_cell.length_a   1.000
_cell.length_b   1.000
_cell.length_c   1.000
_cell.angle_alpha   90.00
_cell.angle_beta   90.00
_cell.angle_gamma   90.00
#
_symmetry.space_group_name_H-M   'P 1'
#
loop_
_entity.id
_entity.type
_entity.pdbx_description
1 polymer ?
#
loop_
_entity_poly.entity_id
_entity_poly.type
_entity_poly.pdbx_seq_one_letter_code
_entity_poly.pdbx_strand_id
1 'polypeptide(L)'
;FKSDVDIDDVTFQRVGDYDLLITLAGSNDSLLIRNEYDIAVWDMNDVEQFAFADGTILSKFDIIDRLIAAQVSEGDDTVTAFDFDEVIATGAGADTIDGRSGNDVITGGTGNDAIDSGWGNDTIYYARGDGNDTITDSGMWDTDDR
;
A
#
# COMPACT_ATOMS: atom_id res chain seq x y z
N PHE A 1 5.40 3.09 -21.33
CA PHE A 1 6.84 2.85 -21.48
C PHE A 1 7.16 2.44 -22.91
N LYS A 2 8.34 2.85 -23.41
CA LYS A 2 8.79 2.52 -24.77
C LYS A 2 9.29 1.08 -24.83
N SER A 3 9.59 0.59 -26.03
CA SER A 3 9.97 -0.82 -26.28
C SER A 3 11.27 -1.28 -25.64
N ASP A 4 12.08 -0.35 -25.14
CA ASP A 4 13.35 -0.57 -24.46
C ASP A 4 13.23 -0.50 -22.93
N VAL A 5 12.02 -0.41 -22.38
CA VAL A 5 11.76 -0.40 -20.94
C VAL A 5 10.75 -1.49 -20.62
N ASP A 6 11.18 -2.50 -19.89
CA ASP A 6 10.32 -3.54 -19.33
C ASP A 6 9.90 -3.20 -17.89
N ILE A 7 9.11 -4.08 -17.27
CA ILE A 7 8.65 -3.85 -15.89
C ILE A 7 9.77 -4.03 -14.85
N ASP A 8 10.77 -4.86 -15.14
CA ASP A 8 11.91 -5.12 -14.26
C ASP A 8 12.91 -3.94 -14.27
N ASP A 9 12.88 -3.13 -15.33
CA ASP A 9 13.61 -1.87 -15.43
C ASP A 9 13.00 -0.75 -14.58
N VAL A 10 11.79 -0.91 -14.06
CA VAL A 10 11.03 0.15 -13.39
C VAL A 10 10.96 -0.07 -11.89
N THR A 11 11.34 0.94 -11.12
CA THR A 11 11.09 0.99 -9.68
C THR A 11 10.06 2.06 -9.36
N PHE A 12 9.07 1.70 -8.56
CA PHE A 12 8.04 2.60 -8.03
C PHE A 12 8.39 2.96 -6.58
N GLN A 13 8.13 4.21 -6.20
CA GLN A 13 8.33 4.69 -4.85
C GLN A 13 7.26 5.73 -4.49
N ARG A 14 6.59 5.55 -3.35
CA ARG A 14 5.79 6.60 -2.73
C ARG A 14 6.71 7.66 -2.12
N VAL A 15 6.48 8.93 -2.43
CA VAL A 15 7.22 10.07 -1.90
C VAL A 15 6.27 10.97 -1.13
N GLY A 16 6.52 11.13 0.17
CA GLY A 16 5.53 11.76 1.07
C GLY A 16 4.27 10.90 1.16
N ASP A 17 3.11 11.54 1.29
CA ASP A 17 1.84 10.83 1.40
C ASP A 17 1.23 10.46 0.04
N TYR A 18 1.45 11.27 -1.00
CA TYR A 18 0.64 11.19 -2.21
C TYR A 18 1.41 11.13 -3.54
N ASP A 19 2.71 11.46 -3.57
CA ASP A 19 3.44 11.50 -4.85
C ASP A 19 3.96 10.09 -5.22
N LEU A 20 3.94 9.79 -6.52
CA LEU A 20 4.57 8.61 -7.10
C LEU A 20 5.83 8.98 -7.86
N LEU A 21 6.98 8.47 -7.42
CA LEU A 21 8.23 8.53 -8.15
C LEU A 21 8.48 7.21 -8.87
N ILE A 22 8.81 7.31 -10.15
CA ILE A 22 9.20 6.20 -11.00
C ILE A 22 10.64 6.45 -11.47
N THR A 23 11.53 5.49 -11.27
CA THR A 23 12.91 5.55 -11.81
C THR A 23 13.21 4.36 -12.70
N LEU A 24 14.08 4.58 -13.68
CA LEU A 24 14.49 3.56 -14.64
C LEU A 24 15.90 3.04 -14.33
N ALA A 25 16.03 1.72 -14.23
CA ALA A 25 17.31 1.06 -14.06
C ALA A 25 18.25 1.37 -15.25
N GLY A 26 19.55 1.52 -14.98
CA GLY A 26 20.54 1.78 -16.01
C GLY A 26 20.55 3.21 -16.58
N SER A 27 19.73 4.13 -16.07
CA SER A 27 19.74 5.55 -16.44
C SER A 27 19.60 6.47 -15.22
N ASN A 28 19.58 7.79 -15.46
CA ASN A 28 19.20 8.79 -14.45
C ASN A 28 17.79 9.34 -14.70
N ASP A 29 17.00 8.67 -15.55
CA ASP A 29 15.67 9.13 -15.90
C ASP A 29 14.69 8.82 -14.77
N SER A 30 13.84 9.79 -14.47
CA SER A 30 12.81 9.70 -13.45
C SER A 30 11.54 10.40 -13.90
N LEU A 31 10.39 9.88 -13.50
CA LEU A 31 9.08 10.50 -13.64
C LEU A 31 8.48 10.68 -12.25
N LEU A 32 8.21 11.93 -11.85
CA LEU A 32 7.47 12.24 -10.64
C LEU A 32 6.04 12.63 -11.02
N ILE A 33 5.07 11.88 -10.51
CA ILE A 33 3.65 12.16 -10.61
C ILE A 33 3.22 12.71 -9.25
N ARG A 34 2.68 13.93 -9.25
CA ARG A 34 2.29 14.59 -8.01
C ARG A 34 0.85 14.28 -7.67
N ASN A 35 0.57 14.10 -6.38
CA ASN A 35 -0.76 13.83 -5.85
C ASN A 35 -1.42 12.60 -6.53
N GLU A 36 -0.63 11.60 -6.89
CA GLU A 36 -1.12 10.38 -7.54
C GLU A 36 -2.11 9.62 -6.65
N TYR A 37 -1.91 9.69 -5.33
CA TYR A 37 -2.73 8.99 -4.34
C TYR A 37 -3.57 9.92 -3.48
N ASP A 38 -3.71 11.20 -3.85
CA ASP A 38 -4.50 12.16 -3.08
C ASP A 38 -5.99 12.05 -3.43
N ILE A 39 -6.76 11.46 -2.52
CA ILE A 39 -8.22 11.30 -2.67
C ILE A 39 -9.02 12.56 -2.32
N ALA A 40 -8.41 13.57 -1.71
CA ALA A 40 -9.10 14.79 -1.29
C ALA A 40 -9.35 15.76 -2.47
N VAL A 41 -8.73 15.49 -3.62
CA VAL A 41 -8.89 16.29 -4.83
C VAL A 41 -10.07 15.77 -5.62
N TRP A 42 -11.13 16.59 -5.71
CA TRP A 42 -12.35 16.30 -6.48
C TRP A 42 -12.13 16.14 -8.00
N ASP A 43 -10.93 16.48 -8.47
CA ASP A 43 -10.49 16.22 -9.84
C ASP A 43 -9.60 14.98 -9.83
N MET A 44 -10.13 13.88 -10.38
CA MET A 44 -9.45 12.60 -10.64
C MET A 44 -8.30 12.80 -11.64
N ASN A 45 -7.23 13.47 -11.21
CA ASN A 45 -6.05 13.81 -12.03
C ASN A 45 -4.90 12.82 -11.82
N ASP A 46 -5.21 11.62 -11.35
CA ASP A 46 -4.23 10.55 -11.18
C ASP A 46 -4.01 9.78 -12.49
N VAL A 47 -2.95 8.98 -12.53
CA VAL A 47 -2.65 8.12 -13.68
C VAL A 47 -3.31 6.77 -13.47
N GLU A 48 -4.32 6.45 -14.28
CA GLU A 48 -5.05 5.20 -14.08
C GLU A 48 -4.29 3.97 -14.57
N GLN A 49 -3.40 4.13 -15.55
CA GLN A 49 -2.70 3.03 -16.20
C GLN A 49 -1.29 3.36 -16.65
N PHE A 50 -0.39 2.41 -16.42
CA PHE A 50 0.99 2.39 -16.84
C PHE A 50 1.18 1.26 -17.85
N ALA A 51 1.12 1.61 -19.14
CA ALA A 51 1.23 0.64 -20.23
C ALA A 51 2.68 0.45 -20.70
N PHE A 52 3.08 -0.79 -20.93
CA PHE A 52 4.38 -1.19 -21.47
C PHE A 52 4.22 -1.68 -22.92
N ALA A 53 5.33 -1.67 -23.67
CA ALA A 53 5.33 -1.99 -25.09
C ALA A 53 5.08 -3.49 -25.39
N ASP A 54 5.32 -4.36 -24.42
CA ASP A 54 5.02 -5.79 -24.47
C ASP A 54 3.51 -6.10 -24.27
N GLY A 55 2.71 -5.08 -23.96
CA GLY A 55 1.28 -5.19 -23.68
C GLY A 55 0.94 -5.32 -22.19
N THR A 56 1.94 -5.36 -21.30
CA THR A 56 1.71 -5.29 -19.85
C THR A 56 1.08 -3.94 -19.50
N ILE A 57 0.02 -3.96 -18.69
CA ILE A 57 -0.65 -2.77 -18.18
C ILE A 57 -0.74 -2.94 -16.67
N LEU A 58 -0.22 -1.96 -15.93
CA LEU A 58 -0.45 -1.84 -14.49
C LEU A 58 -1.45 -0.72 -14.23
N SER A 59 -2.46 -1.00 -13.42
CA SER A 59 -3.31 0.02 -12.83
C SER A 59 -2.61 0.71 -11.66
N LYS A 60 -3.20 1.81 -11.18
CA LYS A 60 -2.78 2.46 -9.93
C LYS A 60 -2.79 1.47 -8.74
N PHE A 61 -3.80 0.60 -8.67
CA PHE A 61 -3.95 -0.38 -7.60
C PHE A 61 -2.88 -1.48 -7.67
N ASP A 62 -2.48 -1.91 -8.87
CA ASP A 62 -1.37 -2.84 -9.02
C ASP A 62 -0.04 -2.25 -8.51
N ILE A 63 0.12 -0.93 -8.55
CA ILE A 63 1.29 -0.24 -8.00
C ILE A 63 1.16 -0.09 -6.48
N ILE A 64 -0.03 0.22 -5.96
CA ILE A 64 -0.31 0.26 -4.51
C ILE A 64 0.05 -1.08 -3.86
N ASP A 65 -0.44 -2.19 -4.42
CA ASP A 65 -0.15 -3.55 -3.93
C ASP A 65 1.37 -3.82 -3.88
N ARG A 66 2.10 -3.40 -4.92
CA ARG A 66 3.57 -3.53 -4.96
C ARG A 66 4.27 -2.66 -3.92
N LEU A 67 3.78 -1.46 -3.67
CA LEU A 67 4.36 -0.52 -2.70
C LEU A 67 4.10 -0.99 -1.26
N ILE A 68 2.96 -1.61 -0.98
CA ILE A 68 2.69 -2.25 0.31
C ILE A 68 3.57 -3.48 0.48
N ALA A 69 3.59 -4.39 -0.51
CA ALA A 69 4.39 -5.60 -0.45
C ALA A 69 5.91 -5.31 -0.30
N ALA A 70 6.40 -4.18 -0.83
CA ALA A 70 7.80 -3.76 -0.69
C ALA A 70 8.18 -3.32 0.74
N GLN A 71 7.20 -3.06 1.61
CA GLN A 71 7.42 -2.72 3.02
C GLN A 71 7.49 -3.96 3.93
N VAL A 72 7.20 -5.15 3.40
CA VAL A 72 7.07 -6.40 4.16
C VAL A 72 8.31 -7.28 4.01
N SER A 73 8.71 -7.93 5.09
CA SER A 73 9.83 -8.85 5.19
C SER A 73 9.46 -10.10 6.02
N GLU A 74 10.45 -10.86 6.52
CA GLU A 74 10.22 -12.01 7.40
C GLU A 74 10.37 -11.65 8.90
N GLY A 75 10.54 -10.36 9.23
CA GLY A 75 10.69 -9.88 10.59
C GLY A 75 9.93 -8.58 10.79
N ASP A 76 10.20 -7.88 11.90
CA ASP A 76 9.44 -6.69 12.31
C ASP A 76 9.40 -5.61 11.21
N ASP A 77 8.20 -5.34 10.71
CA ASP A 77 7.96 -4.37 9.65
C ASP A 77 7.18 -3.14 10.15
N THR A 78 7.28 -2.06 9.37
CA THR A 78 6.39 -0.90 9.52
C THR A 78 5.74 -0.64 8.18
N VAL A 79 4.44 -0.89 8.11
CA VAL A 79 3.65 -0.79 6.89
C VAL A 79 2.67 0.34 7.03
N THR A 80 2.72 1.29 6.10
CA THR A 80 1.71 2.33 5.94
C THR A 80 1.05 2.16 4.59
N ALA A 81 -0.25 1.85 4.59
CA ALA A 81 -1.09 1.70 3.41
C ALA A 81 -1.45 3.07 2.80
N PHE A 82 -2.49 3.15 1.99
CA PHE A 82 -2.99 4.35 1.31
C PHE A 82 -4.41 4.66 1.78
N ASP A 83 -4.98 5.74 1.26
CA ASP A 83 -6.34 6.15 1.60
C ASP A 83 -7.37 5.47 0.65
N PHE A 84 -7.20 4.17 0.34
CA PHE A 84 -8.12 3.35 -0.49
C PHE A 84 -8.50 2.03 0.22
N ASP A 85 -9.26 1.15 -0.46
CA ASP A 85 -9.54 -0.19 0.07
C ASP A 85 -8.35 -1.15 -0.22
N GLU A 86 -7.65 -1.62 0.82
CA GLU A 86 -6.47 -2.50 0.67
C GLU A 86 -6.59 -3.89 1.31
N VAL A 87 -5.70 -4.78 0.87
CA VAL A 87 -5.43 -6.06 1.53
C VAL A 87 -4.01 -6.05 2.07
N ILE A 88 -3.87 -6.04 3.38
CA ILE A 88 -2.60 -5.89 4.09
C ILE A 88 -2.27 -7.20 4.82
N ALA A 89 -1.09 -7.75 4.53
CA ALA A 89 -0.56 -8.90 5.24
C ALA A 89 0.95 -8.73 5.49
N THR A 90 1.37 -8.69 6.76
CA THR A 90 2.77 -8.43 7.14
C THR A 90 3.52 -9.69 7.55
N GLY A 91 2.81 -10.71 8.03
CA GLY A 91 3.34 -12.07 8.04
C GLY A 91 3.96 -12.45 9.37
N ALA A 92 5.28 -12.37 9.51
CA ALA A 92 5.95 -12.77 10.75
C ALA A 92 6.86 -11.65 11.24
N GLY A 93 6.81 -11.36 12.54
CA GLY A 93 7.47 -10.19 13.09
C GLY A 93 6.54 -9.48 14.06
N ALA A 94 7.07 -8.59 14.91
CA ALA A 94 6.22 -7.66 15.64
C ALA A 94 5.98 -6.42 14.77
N ASP A 95 4.90 -6.45 14.01
CA ASP A 95 4.67 -5.48 12.94
C ASP A 95 3.90 -4.26 13.42
N THR A 96 4.13 -3.11 12.78
CA THR A 96 3.31 -1.91 12.95
C THR A 96 2.60 -1.59 11.65
N ILE A 97 1.26 -1.59 11.68
CA ILE A 97 0.40 -1.40 10.51
C ILE A 97 -0.43 -0.13 10.70
N ASP A 98 -0.44 0.72 9.69
CA ASP A 98 -1.33 1.88 9.53
C ASP A 98 -2.14 1.70 8.24
N GLY A 99 -3.41 1.30 8.38
CA GLY A 99 -4.36 1.07 7.27
C GLY A 99 -4.86 2.36 6.62
N ARG A 100 -4.82 3.47 7.37
CA ARG A 100 -5.25 4.80 6.94
C ARG A 100 -6.75 4.94 6.64
N SER A 101 -7.20 4.97 5.40
CA SER A 101 -8.62 5.21 5.06
C SER A 101 -9.04 4.25 3.98
N GLY A 102 -10.30 3.80 4.02
CA GLY A 102 -10.85 2.79 3.11
C GLY A 102 -11.33 1.59 3.90
N ASN A 103 -11.88 0.58 3.22
CA ASN A 103 -12.37 -0.63 3.86
C ASN A 103 -11.29 -1.70 3.71
N ASP A 104 -10.39 -1.77 4.68
CA ASP A 104 -9.21 -2.61 4.62
C ASP A 104 -9.46 -4.04 5.10
N VAL A 105 -8.66 -4.96 4.57
CA VAL A 105 -8.56 -6.33 5.06
C VAL A 105 -7.15 -6.55 5.59
N ILE A 106 -7.02 -6.65 6.92
CA ILE A 106 -5.72 -6.66 7.60
C ILE A 106 -5.45 -8.01 8.26
N THR A 107 -4.22 -8.51 8.08
CA THR A 107 -3.68 -9.68 8.80
C THR A 107 -2.26 -9.37 9.27
N GLY A 108 -2.06 -9.16 10.57
CA GLY A 108 -0.71 -8.99 11.15
C GLY A 108 0.13 -10.26 11.02
N GLY A 109 -0.46 -11.40 11.37
CA GLY A 109 0.18 -12.70 11.27
C GLY A 109 0.82 -13.10 12.59
N THR A 110 2.01 -13.69 12.59
CA THR A 110 2.65 -14.15 13.83
C THR A 110 3.59 -13.12 14.41
N GLY A 111 3.39 -12.76 15.67
CA GLY A 111 4.18 -11.80 16.41
C GLY A 111 3.32 -11.10 17.47
N ASN A 112 3.73 -9.93 17.93
CA ASN A 112 2.81 -9.09 18.69
C ASN A 112 2.68 -7.79 17.90
N ASP A 113 1.59 -7.69 17.15
CA ASP A 113 1.42 -6.64 16.16
C ASP A 113 0.70 -5.43 16.74
N ALA A 114 0.99 -4.25 16.20
CA ALA A 114 0.29 -3.01 16.47
C ALA A 114 -0.42 -2.56 15.19
N ILE A 115 -1.75 -2.62 15.19
CA ILE A 115 -2.57 -2.32 14.02
C ILE A 115 -3.40 -1.07 14.32
N ASP A 116 -3.26 -0.02 13.52
CA ASP A 116 -4.23 1.04 13.38
C ASP A 116 -5.04 0.76 12.10
N SER A 117 -6.32 0.38 12.25
CA SER A 117 -7.15 0.01 11.10
C SER A 117 -7.51 1.24 10.26
N GLY A 118 -7.66 2.40 10.91
CA GLY A 118 -7.91 3.65 10.23
C GLY A 118 -9.39 4.00 10.12
N TRP A 119 -9.80 4.60 9.01
CA TRP A 119 -11.18 5.01 8.71
C TRP A 119 -11.80 4.10 7.68
N GLY A 120 -13.06 3.74 7.83
CA GLY A 120 -13.77 2.85 6.91
C GLY A 120 -13.98 1.49 7.54
N ASN A 121 -14.76 0.65 6.87
CA ASN A 121 -15.30 -0.55 7.50
C ASN A 121 -14.32 -1.70 7.34
N ASP A 122 -13.42 -1.84 8.30
CA ASP A 122 -12.28 -2.73 8.22
C ASP A 122 -12.60 -4.16 8.66
N THR A 123 -11.80 -5.11 8.16
CA THR A 123 -11.85 -6.51 8.57
C THR A 123 -10.48 -6.98 9.00
N ILE A 124 -10.36 -7.40 10.27
CA ILE A 124 -9.08 -7.85 10.83
C ILE A 124 -9.13 -9.35 11.09
N TYR A 125 -8.24 -10.10 10.43
CA TYR A 125 -8.11 -11.53 10.63
C TYR A 125 -7.06 -11.84 11.71
N TYR A 126 -7.50 -12.56 12.73
CA TYR A 126 -6.66 -13.06 13.82
C TYR A 126 -6.85 -14.58 14.01
N ALA A 127 -5.74 -15.30 14.17
CA ALA A 127 -5.71 -16.74 14.34
C ALA A 127 -4.97 -17.17 15.63
N ARG A 128 -5.17 -18.44 16.01
CA ARG A 128 -4.47 -19.01 17.15
C ARG A 128 -2.98 -19.14 16.84
N GLY A 129 -2.16 -18.47 17.63
CA GLY A 129 -0.70 -18.53 17.50
C GLY A 129 -0.10 -17.28 16.88
N ASP A 130 -0.95 -16.32 16.50
CA ASP A 130 -0.58 -15.02 15.95
C ASP A 130 0.17 -14.23 17.02
N GLY A 131 -0.44 -14.01 18.18
CA GLY A 131 0.25 -13.58 19.39
C GLY A 131 -0.57 -12.61 20.20
N ASN A 132 0.02 -11.55 20.74
CA ASN A 132 -0.70 -10.57 21.58
C ASN A 132 -0.77 -9.22 20.87
N ASP A 133 -1.70 -9.12 19.94
CA ASP A 133 -1.81 -7.93 19.09
C ASP A 133 -2.61 -6.82 19.79
N THR A 134 -2.31 -5.60 19.39
CA THR A 134 -3.06 -4.40 19.79
C THR A 134 -3.66 -3.79 18.54
N ILE A 135 -5.00 -3.69 18.51
CA ILE A 135 -5.72 -3.03 17.44
C ILE A 135 -6.29 -1.72 17.98
N THR A 136 -6.03 -0.64 17.25
CA THR A 136 -6.62 0.69 17.45
C THR A 136 -7.47 0.99 16.23
N ASP A 137 -8.72 1.36 16.47
CA ASP A 137 -9.58 1.96 15.46
C ASP A 137 -9.56 3.47 15.72
N SER A 138 -8.90 4.21 14.83
CA SER A 138 -8.75 5.66 14.91
C SER A 138 -9.79 6.42 14.06
N GLY A 139 -10.65 5.71 13.34
CA GLY A 139 -11.72 6.22 12.50
C GLY A 139 -12.79 6.96 13.30
N MET A 140 -12.92 8.27 13.11
CA MET A 140 -13.97 9.03 13.78
C MET A 140 -15.33 8.71 13.16
N TRP A 141 -16.22 8.12 13.94
CA TRP A 141 -17.57 7.66 13.57
C TRP A 141 -17.63 6.33 12.82
N ASP A 142 -16.52 5.59 12.85
CA ASP A 142 -16.52 4.19 12.53
C ASP A 142 -16.92 3.35 13.74
N THR A 143 -17.77 2.34 13.53
CA THR A 143 -18.17 1.41 14.59
C THR A 143 -18.46 0.00 14.07
N ASP A 144 -18.20 -0.27 12.79
CA ASP A 144 -18.64 -1.52 12.16
C ASP A 144 -17.55 -2.44 11.62
N ASP A 145 -16.30 -2.16 11.97
CA ASP A 145 -15.14 -3.05 11.87
C ASP A 145 -15.39 -4.42 12.50
N ARG A 146 -14.80 -5.48 11.92
CA ARG A 146 -15.08 -6.87 12.30
C ARG A 146 -13.87 -7.79 12.39
#